data_AF-A0A7S0PJL6-F1
#
_entry.id   AF-A0A7S0PJL6-F1
#
_cell.length_a   1.000
_cell.length_b   1.000
_cell.length_c   1.000
_cell.angle_alpha   90.00
_cell.angle_beta   90.00
_cell.angle_gamma   90.00
#
_symmetry.space_group_name_H-M   'P 1'
#
loop_
_entity.id
_entity.type
_entity.pdbx_description
1 polymer ?
#
loop_
_entity_poly.entity_id
_entity_poly.type
_entity_poly.pdbx_seq_one_letter_code
_entity_poly.pdbx_strand_id
1 'polypeptide(L)'
;LGLGVTARIDANRPVRRREPLGPGPRGPTRLARLVAALESHSLFEGAERRVLSAAARDMESLVVPPGRPLYKHGAKGDYVYVVEAGSLDVMAPNPEGVGSPRTSGTV
;
A
#
# COMPACT_ATOMS: atom_id res chain seq x y z
N LEU A 1 16.08 -5.95 -28.91
CA LEU A 1 15.70 -4.51 -28.77
C LEU A 1 14.22 -4.46 -28.41
N GLY A 2 13.89 -4.57 -27.11
CA GLY A 2 12.50 -4.66 -26.64
C GLY A 2 11.94 -3.26 -26.32
N LEU A 3 10.84 -2.92 -26.98
CA LEU A 3 10.18 -1.62 -26.92
C LEU A 3 9.73 -1.28 -25.50
N GLY A 4 10.18 -0.11 -25.01
CA GLY A 4 9.70 0.48 -23.77
C GLY A 4 8.21 0.81 -23.89
N VAL A 5 7.38 0.07 -23.16
CA VAL A 5 5.97 0.42 -22.96
C VAL A 5 5.94 1.55 -21.92
N THR A 6 6.10 2.78 -22.37
CA THR A 6 5.69 3.94 -21.57
C THR A 6 4.16 3.99 -21.65
N ALA A 7 3.49 3.20 -20.82
CA ALA A 7 2.04 3.29 -20.68
C ALA A 7 1.73 4.70 -20.17
N ARG A 8 1.25 5.57 -21.07
CA ARG A 8 0.67 6.86 -20.69
C ARG A 8 -0.51 6.52 -19.79
N ILE A 9 -0.40 6.88 -18.51
CA ILE A 9 -1.49 6.72 -17.57
C ILE A 9 -2.59 7.69 -18.02
N ASP A 10 -3.65 7.14 -18.61
CA ASP A 10 -4.86 7.89 -18.92
C ASP A 10 -5.50 8.35 -17.61
N ALA A 11 -5.51 9.66 -17.38
CA ALA A 11 -6.09 10.28 -16.20
C ALA A 11 -7.61 10.04 -16.09
N ASN A 12 -8.27 9.71 -17.20
CA ASN A 12 -9.70 9.37 -17.25
C ASN A 12 -9.96 7.86 -17.17
N ARG A 13 -8.92 7.03 -17.03
CA ARG A 13 -9.13 5.59 -16.81
C ARG A 13 -9.91 5.43 -15.51
N PRO A 14 -11.13 4.86 -15.54
CA PRO A 14 -11.89 4.66 -14.32
C PRO A 14 -11.06 3.78 -13.40
N VAL A 15 -10.78 4.29 -12.20
CA VAL A 15 -10.16 3.51 -11.13
C VAL A 15 -11.08 2.31 -10.95
N ARG A 16 -10.61 1.11 -11.32
CA ARG A 16 -11.41 -0.09 -11.12
C ARG A 16 -11.66 -0.19 -9.63
N ARG A 17 -12.90 0.04 -9.20
CA ARG A 17 -13.32 -0.24 -7.83
C ARG A 17 -13.09 -1.73 -7.62
N ARG A 18 -12.04 -2.06 -6.87
CA ARG A 18 -11.81 -3.42 -6.41
C ARG A 18 -12.76 -3.72 -5.26
N GLU A 19 -12.84 -4.99 -4.89
CA GLU A 19 -13.56 -5.38 -3.69
C GLU A 19 -12.97 -4.60 -2.49
N PRO A 20 -13.80 -3.93 -1.69
CA PRO A 20 -13.33 -3.23 -0.51
C PRO A 20 -12.62 -4.20 0.45
N LEU A 21 -11.45 -3.81 0.94
CA LEU A 21 -10.67 -4.54 1.95
C LEU A 21 -11.29 -4.41 3.35
N GLY A 22 -12.08 -3.36 3.57
CA GLY A 22 -12.75 -3.09 4.83
C GLY A 22 -13.28 -1.65 4.92
N PRO A 23 -13.61 -1.18 6.14
CA PRO A 23 -14.14 0.17 6.31
C PRO A 23 -13.07 1.25 6.08
N GLY A 24 -13.48 2.40 5.56
CA GLY A 24 -12.61 3.57 5.45
C GLY A 24 -12.18 4.14 6.81
N PRO A 25 -11.12 4.96 6.86
CA PRO A 25 -10.63 5.54 8.08
C PRO A 25 -11.63 6.52 8.69
N ARG A 26 -11.75 6.45 10.02
CA ARG A 26 -12.65 7.29 10.81
C ARG A 26 -11.84 8.14 11.77
N GLY A 27 -12.31 9.36 11.98
CA GLY A 27 -11.78 10.30 12.97
C GLY A 27 -10.65 11.19 12.44
N PRO A 28 -10.58 12.45 12.89
CA PRO A 28 -9.65 13.44 12.37
C PRO A 28 -8.18 13.08 12.66
N THR A 29 -7.88 12.53 13.84
CA THR A 29 -6.52 12.16 14.23
C THR A 29 -5.96 11.04 13.36
N ARG A 30 -6.77 10.03 13.02
CA ARG A 30 -6.34 8.93 12.16
C ARG A 30 -6.06 9.42 10.74
N LEU A 31 -6.95 10.24 10.18
CA LEU A 31 -6.74 10.86 8.86
C LEU A 31 -5.47 11.71 8.83
N ALA A 32 -5.20 12.50 9.87
CA ALA A 32 -3.99 13.31 9.94
C ALA A 32 -2.71 12.46 9.92
N ARG A 33 -2.68 11.32 10.64
CA ARG A 33 -1.55 10.38 10.59
C ARG A 33 -1.37 9.74 9.22
N LEU A 34 -2.46 9.34 8.56
CA LEU A 34 -2.41 8.77 7.20
C LEU A 34 -1.87 9.80 6.20
N VAL A 35 -2.34 11.05 6.26
CA VAL A 35 -1.81 12.13 5.41
C VAL A 35 -0.33 12.33 5.65
N ALA A 36 0.12 12.40 6.91
CA ALA A 36 1.54 12.54 7.23
C ALA A 36 2.39 11.36 6.74
N ALA A 37 1.87 10.12 6.79
CA ALA A 37 2.54 8.94 6.25
C ALA A 37 2.67 8.97 4.73
N LEU A 38 1.67 9.53 4.03
CA LEU A 38 1.75 9.73 2.58
C LEU A 38 2.73 10.86 2.24
N GLU A 39 2.69 11.98 2.96
CA GLU A 39 3.57 13.14 2.76
C GLU A 39 5.06 12.80 2.95
N SER A 40 5.39 11.86 3.85
CA SER A 40 6.77 11.48 4.13
C SER A 40 7.37 10.47 3.15
N HIS A 41 6.56 9.88 2.26
CA HIS A 41 7.00 8.79 1.40
C HIS A 41 7.31 9.29 -0.04
N SER A 42 8.48 8.91 -0.57
CA SER A 42 8.98 9.38 -1.86
C SER A 42 8.09 9.07 -3.07
N LEU A 43 7.25 8.02 -2.99
CA LEU A 43 6.23 7.73 -4.01
C LEU A 43 5.23 8.87 -4.24
N PHE A 44 5.08 9.76 -3.26
CA PHE A 44 4.14 10.88 -3.29
C PHE A 44 4.84 12.24 -3.35
N GLU A 45 6.14 12.26 -3.68
CA GLU A 45 6.89 13.50 -3.83
C GLU A 45 6.25 14.40 -4.90
N GLY A 46 6.04 15.67 -4.56
CA GLY A 46 5.39 16.65 -5.44
C GLY A 46 3.86 16.56 -5.52
N ALA A 47 3.22 15.59 -4.85
CA ALA A 47 1.77 15.52 -4.79
C ALA A 47 1.19 16.62 -3.89
N GLU A 48 0.12 17.27 -4.34
CA GLU A 48 -0.55 18.28 -3.54
C GLU A 48 -1.20 17.67 -2.29
N ARG A 49 -1.10 18.37 -1.15
CA ARG A 49 -1.72 17.96 0.11
C ARG A 49 -3.22 17.66 0.01
N ARG A 50 -3.95 18.37 -0.86
CA ARG A 50 -5.38 18.11 -1.10
C ARG A 50 -5.61 16.74 -1.73
N VAL A 51 -4.74 16.32 -2.64
CA VAL A 51 -4.77 14.98 -3.27
C VAL A 51 -4.43 13.90 -2.25
N LEU A 52 -3.40 14.12 -1.43
CA LEU A 52 -3.04 13.17 -0.36
C LEU A 52 -4.15 13.04 0.70
N SER A 53 -4.84 14.15 1.00
CA SER A 53 -5.99 14.16 1.88
C SER A 53 -7.19 13.40 1.30
N ALA A 54 -7.39 13.46 -0.03
CA ALA A 54 -8.40 12.67 -0.71
C ALA A 54 -8.03 11.18 -0.70
N ALA A 55 -6.78 10.86 -1.05
CA ALA A 55 -6.26 9.49 -1.00
C ALA A 55 -6.39 8.88 0.41
N ALA A 56 -6.04 9.62 1.46
CA ALA A 56 -6.17 9.18 2.84
C ALA A 56 -7.63 8.89 3.25
N ARG A 57 -8.62 9.58 2.67
CA ARG A 57 -10.05 9.30 2.91
C ARG A 57 -10.54 8.07 2.16
N ASP A 58 -9.95 7.77 1.00
CA ASP A 58 -10.28 6.62 0.16
C ASP A 58 -9.55 5.33 0.60
N MET A 59 -8.63 5.42 1.57
CA MET A 59 -7.99 4.24 2.14
C MET A 59 -9.01 3.33 2.84
N GLU A 60 -8.67 2.06 2.98
CA GLU A 60 -9.52 1.05 3.60
C GLU A 60 -8.73 0.29 4.66
N SER A 61 -9.40 -0.09 5.75
CA SER A 61 -8.79 -0.83 6.84
C SER A 61 -8.68 -2.32 6.48
N LEU A 62 -7.47 -2.87 6.53
CA LEU A 62 -7.21 -4.29 6.38
C LEU A 62 -6.59 -4.85 7.66
N VAL A 63 -7.19 -5.91 8.22
CA VAL A 63 -6.64 -6.63 9.38
C VAL A 63 -6.05 -7.94 8.89
N VAL A 64 -4.75 -8.15 9.16
CA VAL A 64 -4.05 -9.39 8.82
C VAL A 64 -3.74 -10.15 10.10
N PRO A 65 -4.27 -11.37 10.30
CA PRO A 65 -3.94 -12.17 11.46
C PRO A 65 -2.45 -12.57 11.50
N PRO A 66 -1.87 -12.80 12.69
CA PRO A 66 -0.50 -13.30 12.81
C PRO A 66 -0.26 -14.57 11.97
N GLY A 67 0.89 -14.65 11.29
CA GLY A 67 1.25 -15.77 10.44
C GLY A 67 0.52 -15.82 9.09
N ARG A 68 -0.39 -14.88 8.80
CA ARG A 68 -1.01 -14.76 7.47
C ARG A 68 -0.19 -13.82 6.57
N PRO A 69 0.05 -14.19 5.30
CA PRO A 69 0.73 -13.31 4.37
C PRO A 69 -0.18 -12.16 3.94
N LEU A 70 0.34 -10.93 3.90
CA LEU A 70 -0.34 -9.77 3.31
C LEU A 70 -0.48 -9.93 1.78
N TYR A 71 0.63 -10.29 1.13
CA TYR A 71 0.65 -10.68 -0.29
C TYR A 71 1.77 -11.71 -0.53
N LYS A 72 1.72 -12.38 -1.69
CA LYS A 72 2.74 -13.33 -2.12
C LYS A 72 3.62 -12.72 -3.20
N HIS A 73 4.89 -13.08 -3.23
CA HIS A 73 5.76 -12.67 -4.34
C HIS A 73 5.19 -13.15 -5.69
N GLY A 74 5.30 -12.32 -6.72
CA GLY A 74 4.71 -12.59 -8.04
C GLY A 74 3.20 -12.37 -8.12
N ALA A 75 2.51 -12.11 -6.99
CA ALA A 75 1.13 -11.65 -7.04
C ALA A 75 1.05 -10.27 -7.71
N LYS A 76 -0.04 -10.02 -8.42
CA LYS A 76 -0.29 -8.73 -9.03
C LYS A 76 -0.35 -7.65 -7.96
N GLY A 77 0.48 -6.62 -8.09
CA GLY A 77 0.45 -5.44 -7.23
C GLY A 77 -0.83 -4.66 -7.46
N ASP A 78 -1.71 -4.69 -6.46
CA ASP A 78 -3.03 -4.09 -6.56
C ASP A 78 -3.17 -2.85 -5.65
N TYR A 79 -2.57 -2.87 -4.46
CA TYR A 79 -2.75 -1.82 -3.44
C TYR A 79 -1.41 -1.26 -2.94
N VAL A 80 -1.46 -0.05 -2.40
CA VAL A 80 -0.41 0.51 -1.53
C VAL A 80 -0.92 0.42 -0.10
N TYR A 81 -0.09 -0.06 0.83
CA TYR A 81 -0.44 -0.27 2.23
C TYR A 81 0.32 0.68 3.14
N VAL A 82 -0.35 1.15 4.19
CA VAL A 82 0.29 1.82 5.33
C VAL A 82 0.05 0.95 6.55
N VAL A 83 1.12 0.58 7.25
CA VAL A 83 1.02 -0.19 8.49
C VAL A 83 0.72 0.77 9.64
N GLU A 84 -0.50 0.73 10.17
CA GLU A 84 -0.88 1.55 11.33
C GLU A 84 -0.60 0.89 12.67
N ALA A 85 -0.52 -0.45 12.71
CA ALA A 85 -0.24 -1.22 13.92
C ALA A 85 0.30 -2.62 13.58
N GLY A 86 1.20 -3.11 14.42
CA GLY A 86 1.84 -4.42 14.28
C GLY A 86 3.13 -4.36 13.45
N SER A 87 3.68 -5.54 13.14
CA SER A 87 4.90 -5.70 12.34
C SER A 87 4.65 -6.68 11.20
N LEU A 88 5.45 -6.54 10.14
CA LEU A 88 5.45 -7.43 8.99
C LEU A 88 6.88 -7.89 8.72
N ASP A 89 7.04 -9.16 8.40
CA ASP A 89 8.31 -9.71 7.93
C ASP A 89 8.34 -9.73 6.41
N VAL A 90 9.37 -9.09 5.84
CA VAL A 90 9.58 -9.10 4.39
C VAL A 90 10.43 -10.31 4.01
N MET A 91 9.83 -11.28 3.33
CA MET A 91 10.53 -12.52 2.94
C MET A 91 11.19 -12.41 1.56
N ALA A 92 12.37 -13.03 1.42
CA ALA A 92 12.93 -13.33 0.09
C ALA A 92 12.01 -14.29 -0.67
N PRO A 93 11.92 -14.19 -2.02
CA PRO A 93 11.37 -15.27 -2.80
C PRO A 93 12.22 -16.51 -2.47
N ASN A 94 11.62 -17.49 -1.79
CA ASN A 94 12.26 -18.77 -1.55
C ASN A 94 11.47 -19.84 -2.33
N PRO A 95 12.09 -20.51 -3.33
CA PRO A 95 11.46 -21.65 -3.99
C PRO A 95 11.12 -22.82 -3.03
N GLU A 96 11.74 -22.89 -1.84
CA GLU A 96 11.52 -23.93 -0.82
C GLU A 96 10.48 -23.55 0.25
N GLY A 97 9.91 -22.34 0.20
CA GLY A 97 8.79 -21.91 1.06
C GLY A 97 9.14 -21.45 2.47
N VAL A 98 10.38 -21.62 2.95
CA VAL A 98 10.83 -21.07 4.24
C VAL A 98 11.48 -19.72 4.01
N GLY A 99 10.72 -18.64 4.09
CA GLY A 99 11.29 -17.30 4.01
C GLY A 99 12.25 -17.04 5.18
N SER A 100 13.40 -16.43 4.92
CA SER A 100 14.18 -15.75 5.96
C SER A 100 13.82 -14.26 5.93
N PRO A 101 13.54 -13.62 7.08
CA PRO A 101 13.22 -12.20 7.12
C PRO A 101 14.38 -11.38 6.55
N ARG A 102 14.12 -10.57 5.52
CA ARG A 102 15.11 -9.64 4.96
C ARG A 102 15.18 -8.34 5.75
N THR A 103 14.08 -7.95 6.38
CA THR A 103 13.98 -6.78 7.25
C THR A 103 12.76 -6.97 8.15
N SER A 104 12.91 -6.74 9.45
CA SER A 104 11.77 -6.63 10.37
C SER A 104 11.59 -5.15 10.67
N GLY A 105 10.42 -4.61 10.30
CA GLY A 105 10.06 -3.22 10.55
C GLY A 105 9.07 -3.14 11.70
N THR A 106 9.42 -2.37 12.72
CA THR A 106 8.51 -2.03 13.84
C THR A 106 7.97 -0.62 13.59
N VAL A 107 6.65 -0.45 13.71
CA VAL A 107 5.98 0.86 13.71
C VAL A 107 5.91 1.41 15.12
#